data_AF-G9KD92-F1
#
_entry.id   AF-G9KD92-F1
#
_cell.length_a   1.000
_cell.length_b   1.000
_cell.length_c   1.000
_cell.angle_alpha   90.00
_cell.angle_beta   90.00
_cell.angle_gamma   90.00
#
_symmetry.space_group_name_H-M   'P 1'
#
loop_
_entity.id
_entity.type
_entity.pdbx_description
1 polymer ?
#
loop_
_entity_poly.entity_id
_entity_poly.type
_entity_poly.pdbx_seq_one_letter_code
_entity_poly.pdbx_strand_id
1 'polypeptide(L)'
;RNQQPHLPEVQELLLKNKSLVDTIKCLIQMGAAVEAKDRKSGRTALHLAAEEANLELIRLFLELPSCLSFVNAKAYNGNTALHVAASLQYRVTQLDAVRLLMRKGADPSTRNLENEQPVHLVPDGPVGEQIRRILKGKSIQQRAPP
;
A
#
# COMPACT_ATOMS: atom_id res chain seq x y z
N ARG A 1 -27.33 -13.49 -14.88
CA ARG A 1 -27.96 -12.42 -14.07
C ARG A 1 -26.82 -11.68 -13.37
N ASN A 2 -26.33 -10.62 -13.98
CA ASN A 2 -25.24 -9.80 -13.44
C ASN A 2 -25.81 -8.94 -12.31
N GLN A 3 -25.56 -9.33 -11.06
CA GLN A 3 -25.76 -8.42 -9.94
C GLN A 3 -24.57 -7.45 -9.94
N GLN A 4 -24.74 -6.32 -10.60
CA GLN A 4 -23.93 -5.13 -10.32
C GLN A 4 -24.12 -4.75 -8.83
N PRO A 5 -23.07 -4.33 -8.11
CA PRO A 5 -23.17 -4.03 -6.69
C PRO A 5 -23.83 -2.65 -6.49
N HIS A 6 -25.15 -2.60 -6.60
CA HIS A 6 -25.97 -1.39 -6.37
C HIS A 6 -26.40 -1.26 -4.90
N LEU A 7 -25.49 -1.46 -3.95
CA LEU A 7 -25.75 -1.07 -2.57
C LEU A 7 -25.47 0.45 -2.44
N PRO A 8 -26.42 1.27 -1.94
CA PRO A 8 -26.24 2.71 -1.75
C PRO A 8 -24.95 3.07 -1.01
N GLU A 9 -24.54 2.24 -0.04
CA GLU A 9 -23.30 2.39 0.73
C GLU A 9 -22.04 2.27 -0.16
N VAL A 10 -22.04 1.33 -1.10
CA VAL A 10 -20.94 1.15 -2.06
C VAL A 10 -20.86 2.36 -2.99
N GLN A 11 -22.00 2.88 -3.44
CA GLN A 11 -22.05 4.05 -4.31
C GLN A 11 -21.63 5.33 -3.58
N GLU A 12 -22.03 5.51 -2.34
CA GLU A 12 -21.60 6.62 -1.49
C GLU A 12 -20.09 6.56 -1.19
N LEU A 13 -19.56 5.37 -0.89
CA LEU A 13 -18.12 5.16 -0.69
C LEU A 13 -17.31 5.48 -1.95
N LEU A 14 -17.80 5.08 -3.13
CA LEU A 14 -17.17 5.41 -4.41
C LEU A 14 -17.16 6.93 -4.67
N LEU A 15 -18.27 7.61 -4.40
CA LEU A 15 -18.36 9.06 -4.53
C LEU A 15 -17.43 9.79 -3.55
N LYS A 16 -17.38 9.34 -2.29
CA LYS A 16 -16.45 9.86 -1.28
C LYS A 16 -15.00 9.64 -1.71
N ASN A 17 -14.65 8.46 -2.21
CA ASN A 17 -13.30 8.16 -2.70
C ASN A 17 -12.93 9.04 -3.89
N LYS A 18 -13.85 9.25 -4.84
CA LYS A 18 -13.62 10.14 -5.98
C LYS A 18 -13.35 11.57 -5.52
N SER A 19 -14.22 12.10 -4.66
CA SER A 19 -14.07 13.45 -4.08
C SER A 19 -12.75 13.61 -3.31
N LEU A 20 -12.36 12.58 -2.54
CA LEU A 20 -11.10 12.56 -1.80
C LEU A 20 -9.88 12.58 -2.74
N VAL A 21 -9.89 11.75 -3.80
CA VAL A 21 -8.83 11.71 -4.80
C VAL A 21 -8.66 13.07 -5.48
N ASP A 22 -9.76 13.71 -5.87
CA ASP A 22 -9.72 15.03 -6.53
C ASP A 22 -9.20 16.12 -5.58
N THR A 23 -9.61 16.08 -4.32
CA THR A 23 -9.09 16.98 -3.27
C THR A 23 -7.59 16.81 -3.08
N ILE A 24 -7.11 15.56 -2.98
CA ILE A 24 -5.68 15.26 -2.80
C ILE A 24 -4.88 15.70 -4.03
N LYS A 25 -5.38 15.47 -5.26
CA LYS A 25 -4.75 15.97 -6.49
C LYS A 25 -4.59 17.49 -6.47
N CYS A 26 -5.63 18.21 -6.07
CA CYS A 26 -5.59 19.67 -5.95
C CYS A 26 -4.51 20.11 -4.95
N LEU A 27 -4.45 19.49 -3.77
CA LEU A 27 -3.43 19.81 -2.76
C LEU A 27 -2.01 19.58 -3.28
N ILE A 28 -1.77 18.47 -3.99
CA ILE A 28 -0.46 18.18 -4.61
C ILE A 28 -0.11 19.25 -5.66
N GLN A 29 -1.06 19.65 -6.50
CA GLN A 29 -0.87 20.72 -7.49
C GLN A 29 -0.57 22.08 -6.83
N MET A 30 -1.10 22.31 -5.63
CA MET A 30 -0.80 23.49 -4.81
C MET A 30 0.55 23.39 -4.06
N GLY A 31 1.32 22.32 -4.25
CA GLY A 31 2.64 22.15 -3.65
C GLY A 31 2.66 21.42 -2.30
N ALA A 32 1.61 20.70 -1.94
CA ALA A 32 1.63 19.85 -0.75
C ALA A 32 2.71 18.76 -0.87
N ALA A 33 3.57 18.65 0.14
CA ALA A 33 4.61 17.62 0.23
C ALA A 33 4.00 16.24 0.53
N VAL A 34 4.13 15.30 -0.40
CA VAL A 34 3.56 13.95 -0.30
C VAL A 34 4.37 13.02 0.60
N GLU A 35 5.66 13.33 0.74
CA GLU A 35 6.63 12.68 1.60
C GLU A 35 6.53 13.12 3.07
N ALA A 36 5.69 14.13 3.36
CA ALA A 36 5.50 14.62 4.71
C ALA A 36 5.05 13.50 5.66
N LYS A 37 5.59 13.51 6.87
CA LYS A 37 5.28 12.56 7.93
C LYS A 37 4.44 13.25 9.01
N ASP A 38 3.40 12.56 9.47
CA ASP A 38 2.66 13.02 10.63
C ASP A 38 3.54 13.00 11.89
N ARG A 39 3.32 13.94 12.82
CA ARG A 39 4.18 14.09 14.00
C ARG A 39 4.01 12.97 15.03
N LYS A 40 2.88 12.25 15.04
CA LYS A 40 2.56 11.28 16.08
C LYS A 40 3.12 9.90 15.75
N SER A 41 2.95 9.45 14.51
CA SER A 41 3.32 8.10 14.09
C SER A 41 4.42 8.05 13.03
N GLY A 42 4.81 9.19 12.47
CA GLY A 42 5.81 9.26 11.40
C GLY A 42 5.30 8.69 10.08
N ARG A 43 3.98 8.51 9.92
CA ARG A 43 3.34 7.92 8.75
C ARG A 43 3.21 8.99 7.66
N THR A 44 3.44 8.54 6.42
CA THR A 44 3.20 9.34 5.22
C THR A 44 1.80 9.09 4.68
N ALA A 45 1.35 9.90 3.72
CA ALA A 45 0.07 9.69 3.03
C ALA A 45 -0.05 8.28 2.41
N LEU A 46 1.06 7.70 1.95
CA LEU A 46 1.09 6.34 1.41
C LEU A 46 0.80 5.27 2.47
N HIS A 47 1.21 5.46 3.73
CA HIS A 47 0.87 4.53 4.80
C HIS A 47 -0.63 4.55 5.12
N LEU A 48 -1.25 5.72 5.04
CA LEU A 48 -2.69 5.88 5.29
C LEU A 48 -3.49 5.26 4.14
N ALA A 49 -3.08 5.49 2.89
CA ALA A 49 -3.69 4.84 1.74
C ALA A 49 -3.55 3.31 1.78
N ALA A 50 -2.41 2.80 2.27
CA ALA A 50 -2.16 1.38 2.45
C ALA A 50 -3.06 0.75 3.54
N GLU A 51 -3.34 1.45 4.63
CA GLU A 51 -4.20 0.97 5.73
C GLU A 51 -5.65 0.75 5.30
N GLU A 52 -6.14 1.59 4.40
CA GLU A 52 -7.46 1.45 3.80
C GLU A 52 -7.47 0.54 2.57
N ALA A 53 -6.31 0.01 2.16
CA ALA A 53 -6.12 -0.67 0.88
C ALA A 53 -6.77 0.10 -0.30
N ASN A 54 -6.67 1.44 -0.26
CA ASN A 54 -7.27 2.34 -1.23
C ASN A 54 -6.39 2.40 -2.49
N LEU A 55 -6.72 1.58 -3.48
CA LEU A 55 -5.91 1.41 -4.69
C LEU A 55 -5.76 2.71 -5.48
N GLU A 56 -6.80 3.53 -5.55
CA GLU A 56 -6.81 4.81 -6.26
C GLU A 56 -5.80 5.79 -5.65
N LEU A 57 -5.76 5.91 -4.32
CA LEU A 57 -4.78 6.77 -3.65
C LEU A 57 -3.37 6.21 -3.71
N ILE A 58 -3.21 4.89 -3.55
CA ILE A 58 -1.90 4.24 -3.72
C ILE A 58 -1.38 4.48 -5.14
N ARG A 59 -2.23 4.34 -6.17
CA ARG A 59 -1.87 4.64 -7.57
C ARG A 59 -1.48 6.11 -7.73
N LEU A 60 -2.34 7.02 -7.26
CA LEU A 60 -2.10 8.46 -7.36
C LEU A 60 -0.71 8.82 -6.80
N PHE A 61 -0.38 8.37 -5.59
CA PHE A 61 0.90 8.68 -4.98
C PHE A 61 2.07 8.01 -5.70
N LEU A 62 1.92 6.76 -6.16
CA LEU A 62 3.00 6.00 -6.82
C LEU A 62 3.14 6.27 -8.33
N GLU A 63 2.31 7.15 -8.88
CA GLU A 63 2.44 7.70 -10.23
C GLU A 63 3.09 9.08 -10.25
N LEU A 64 3.28 9.70 -9.08
CA LEU A 64 4.04 10.94 -8.97
C LEU A 64 5.52 10.70 -9.35
N PRO A 65 6.18 11.66 -10.02
CA PRO A 65 7.61 11.55 -10.36
C PRO A 65 8.51 11.31 -9.15
N SER A 66 8.11 11.80 -7.98
CA SER A 66 8.84 11.67 -6.71
C SER A 66 8.59 10.35 -5.97
N CYS A 67 7.81 9.40 -6.51
CA CYS A 67 7.37 8.22 -5.77
C CYS A 67 8.50 7.36 -5.19
N LEU A 68 9.63 7.26 -5.89
CA LEU A 68 10.81 6.50 -5.44
C LEU A 68 11.42 7.05 -4.15
N SER A 69 11.20 8.33 -3.83
CA SER A 69 11.72 8.95 -2.60
C SER A 69 10.99 8.50 -1.33
N PHE A 70 9.73 8.05 -1.43
CA PHE A 70 8.91 7.77 -0.26
C PHE A 70 8.19 6.41 -0.28
N VAL A 71 8.27 5.62 -1.36
CA VAL A 71 7.63 4.28 -1.43
C VAL A 71 8.10 3.35 -0.30
N ASN A 72 9.36 3.48 0.13
CA ASN A 72 9.96 2.73 1.25
C ASN A 72 10.13 3.57 2.51
N ALA A 73 9.45 4.71 2.62
CA ALA A 73 9.49 5.52 3.83
C ALA A 73 9.05 4.69 5.04
N LYS A 74 9.78 4.80 6.15
CA LYS A 74 9.45 4.14 7.42
C LYS A 74 8.70 5.07 8.35
N ALA A 75 7.61 4.58 8.93
CA ALA A 75 6.97 5.15 10.11
C ALA A 75 7.86 4.98 11.36
N TYR A 76 7.46 5.56 12.51
CA TYR A 76 8.28 5.51 13.73
C TYR A 76 8.45 4.11 14.31
N ASN A 77 7.51 3.19 14.07
CA ASN A 77 7.65 1.77 14.39
C ASN A 77 8.49 0.99 13.35
N GLY A 78 9.06 1.69 12.36
CA GLY A 78 9.85 1.09 11.29
C GLY A 78 9.04 0.44 10.17
N ASN A 79 7.70 0.38 10.28
CA ASN A 79 6.85 -0.16 9.22
C ASN A 79 6.88 0.74 7.98
N THR A 80 6.87 0.13 6.81
CA THR A 80 6.62 0.79 5.52
C THR A 80 5.16 0.62 5.12
N ALA A 81 4.72 1.31 4.06
CA ALA A 81 3.39 1.09 3.48
C ALA A 81 3.14 -0.39 3.10
N LEU A 82 4.19 -1.13 2.70
CA LEU A 82 4.08 -2.56 2.41
C LEU A 82 3.84 -3.41 3.66
N HIS A 83 4.45 -3.07 4.80
CA HIS A 83 4.14 -3.72 6.08
C HIS A 83 2.67 -3.52 6.44
N VAL A 84 2.18 -2.28 6.35
CA VAL A 84 0.79 -1.92 6.64
C VAL A 84 -0.18 -2.68 5.75
N ALA A 85 0.03 -2.68 4.42
CA ALA A 85 -0.83 -3.41 3.49
C ALA A 85 -0.80 -4.93 3.72
N ALA A 86 0.38 -5.49 4.05
CA ALA A 86 0.54 -6.92 4.32
C ALA A 86 -0.19 -7.37 5.59
N SER A 87 -0.27 -6.52 6.62
CA SER A 87 -0.88 -6.85 7.91
C SER A 87 -2.41 -6.73 7.96
N LEU A 88 -3.04 -6.22 6.90
CA LEU A 88 -4.50 -6.04 6.88
C LEU A 88 -5.24 -7.37 6.97
N GLN A 89 -6.43 -7.33 7.57
CA GLN A 89 -7.36 -8.45 7.62
C GLN A 89 -8.71 -7.99 7.04
N TYR A 90 -9.41 -8.89 6.35
CA TYR A 90 -10.77 -8.67 5.86
C TYR A 90 -10.95 -7.54 4.83
N ARG A 91 -9.87 -7.11 4.15
CA ARG A 91 -9.93 -6.13 3.07
C ARG A 91 -9.90 -6.82 1.70
N VAL A 92 -10.96 -6.64 0.91
CA VAL A 92 -11.10 -7.24 -0.42
C VAL A 92 -9.94 -6.85 -1.35
N THR A 93 -9.47 -5.61 -1.27
CA THR A 93 -8.41 -5.04 -2.13
C THR A 93 -7.00 -5.21 -1.58
N GLN A 94 -6.80 -5.94 -0.47
CA GLN A 94 -5.49 -6.11 0.16
C GLN A 94 -4.44 -6.69 -0.79
N LEU A 95 -4.79 -7.77 -1.49
CA LEU A 95 -3.90 -8.46 -2.41
C LEU A 95 -3.43 -7.50 -3.52
N ASP A 96 -4.34 -6.70 -4.07
CA ASP A 96 -4.04 -5.75 -5.13
C ASP A 96 -3.19 -4.58 -4.62
N ALA A 97 -3.39 -4.13 -3.38
CA ALA A 97 -2.57 -3.10 -2.75
C ALA A 97 -1.12 -3.57 -2.59
N VAL A 98 -0.92 -4.80 -2.10
CA VAL A 98 0.41 -5.43 -2.01
C VAL A 98 1.06 -5.56 -3.39
N ARG A 99 0.33 -6.06 -4.39
CA ARG A 99 0.84 -6.17 -5.77
C ARG A 99 1.21 -4.83 -6.36
N LEU A 100 0.43 -3.79 -6.11
CA LEU A 100 0.67 -2.44 -6.61
C LEU A 100 1.93 -1.84 -5.97
N LEU A 101 2.05 -1.90 -4.64
CA LEU A 101 3.23 -1.44 -3.92
C LEU A 101 4.50 -2.15 -4.41
N MET A 102 4.47 -3.48 -4.51
CA MET A 102 5.58 -4.29 -5.04
C MET A 102 5.98 -3.91 -6.47
N ARG A 103 5.00 -3.66 -7.36
CA ARG A 103 5.28 -3.23 -8.74
C ARG A 103 5.93 -1.84 -8.82
N LYS A 104 5.69 -1.00 -7.82
CA LYS A 104 6.18 0.38 -7.76
C LYS A 104 7.44 0.55 -6.91
N GLY A 105 8.12 -0.56 -6.59
CA GLY A 105 9.44 -0.52 -5.96
C GLY A 105 9.43 -0.60 -4.42
N ALA A 106 8.30 -0.98 -3.81
CA ALA A 106 8.31 -1.33 -2.40
C ALA A 106 9.20 -2.57 -2.16
N ASP A 107 10.08 -2.49 -1.17
CA ASP A 107 11.04 -3.54 -0.82
C ASP A 107 10.43 -4.53 0.18
N PRO A 108 10.20 -5.81 -0.20
CA PRO A 108 9.66 -6.83 0.70
C PRO A 108 10.68 -7.35 1.72
N SER A 109 11.96 -6.97 1.61
CA SER A 109 13.03 -7.43 2.51
C SER A 109 13.29 -6.48 3.68
N THR A 110 12.80 -5.24 3.60
CA THR A 110 12.90 -4.23 4.66
C THR A 110 12.33 -4.76 5.97
N ARG A 111 13.03 -4.52 7.07
CA ARG A 111 12.59 -4.90 8.42
C ARG A 111 12.11 -3.69 9.22
N ASN A 112 11.03 -3.85 9.99
CA ASN A 112 10.57 -2.89 10.98
C ASN A 112 11.43 -2.92 12.26
N LEU A 113 11.04 -2.18 13.31
CA LEU A 113 11.80 -2.17 14.57
C LEU A 113 11.70 -3.47 15.37
N GLU A 114 10.65 -4.26 15.15
CA GLU A 114 10.49 -5.61 15.72
C GLU A 114 11.23 -6.67 14.89
N ASN A 115 12.10 -6.25 13.97
CA ASN A 115 12.86 -7.11 13.07
C ASN A 115 11.97 -7.96 12.13
N GLU A 116 10.73 -7.55 11.88
CA GLU A 116 9.80 -8.23 10.99
C GLU A 116 9.84 -7.63 9.58
N GLN A 117 9.92 -8.50 8.57
CA GLN A 117 9.60 -8.14 7.17
C GLN A 117 8.07 -8.17 6.94
N PRO A 118 7.54 -7.50 5.89
CA PRO A 118 6.11 -7.49 5.59
C PRO A 118 5.47 -8.89 5.55
N VAL A 119 6.21 -9.90 5.07
CA VAL A 119 5.72 -11.28 4.97
C VAL A 119 5.37 -11.92 6.32
N HIS A 120 6.01 -11.49 7.42
CA HIS A 120 5.77 -12.02 8.76
C HIS A 120 4.48 -11.46 9.37
N LEU A 121 4.02 -10.29 8.92
CA LEU A 121 2.79 -9.66 9.40
C LEU A 121 1.54 -10.17 8.69
N VAL A 122 1.70 -11.01 7.65
CA VAL A 122 0.58 -11.46 6.82
C VAL A 122 -0.31 -12.41 7.64
N PRO A 123 -1.61 -12.11 7.79
CA PRO A 123 -2.51 -12.98 8.53
C PRO A 123 -2.68 -14.33 7.84
N ASP A 124 -3.13 -15.32 8.58
CA ASP A 124 -3.45 -16.62 8.01
C ASP A 124 -4.73 -16.61 7.17
N GLY A 125 -4.81 -17.58 6.26
CA GLY A 125 -5.95 -17.79 5.38
C GLY A 125 -5.61 -17.73 3.89
N PRO A 126 -6.62 -17.96 3.03
CA PRO A 126 -6.41 -18.11 1.58
C PRO A 126 -5.77 -16.88 0.92
N VAL A 127 -6.19 -15.68 1.32
CA VAL A 127 -5.65 -14.42 0.80
C VAL A 127 -4.22 -14.19 1.33
N GLY A 128 -3.99 -14.44 2.62
CA GLY A 128 -2.68 -14.32 3.24
C GLY A 128 -1.63 -15.22 2.59
N GLU A 129 -2.00 -16.46 2.25
CA GLU A 129 -1.12 -17.36 1.53
C GLU A 129 -0.72 -16.84 0.14
N GLN A 130 -1.65 -16.20 -0.58
CA GLN A 130 -1.32 -15.55 -1.85
C GLN A 130 -0.39 -14.36 -1.66
N ILE A 131 -0.60 -13.55 -0.63
CA ILE A 131 0.27 -12.42 -0.28
C ILE A 131 1.68 -12.92 0.06
N ARG A 132 1.81 -13.99 0.86
CA ARG A 132 3.11 -14.60 1.18
C ARG A 132 3.86 -15.02 -0.07
N ARG A 133 3.18 -15.62 -1.05
CA ARG A 133 3.81 -16.00 -2.34
C ARG A 133 4.32 -14.79 -3.11
N ILE A 134 3.56 -13.70 -3.14
CA ILE A 134 3.96 -12.46 -3.82
C ILE A 134 5.19 -11.83 -3.15
N LEU A 135 5.20 -11.75 -1.81
CA LEU A 135 6.28 -11.13 -1.05
C LEU A 135 7.57 -11.96 -1.10
N LYS A 136 7.48 -13.29 -1.14
CA LYS A 136 8.63 -14.19 -1.31
C LYS A 136 9.14 -14.24 -2.76
N GLY A 137 8.27 -13.95 -3.72
CA GLY A 137 8.50 -14.03 -5.16
C GLY A 137 9.31 -12.87 -5.74
N LYS A 138 10.61 -12.83 -5.42
CA LYS A 138 11.72 -12.24 -6.21
C LYS A 138 13.10 -12.74 -5.74
N SER A 139 13.16 -13.89 -5.07
CA SER A 139 14.41 -14.53 -4.59
C SER A 139 14.97 -15.62 -5.52
N ILE A 140 14.42 -15.81 -6.73
CA ILE A 140 14.85 -16.85 -7.70
C ILE A 140 15.64 -16.25 -8.89
N GLN A 141 16.31 -15.11 -8.71
CA GLN A 141 17.34 -14.64 -9.66
C GLN A 141 18.69 -14.38 -8.98
N GLN A 142 19.03 -15.15 -7.94
CA GLN A 142 20.42 -15.31 -7.55
C GLN A 142 20.93 -16.69 -7.98
N ARG A 143 21.99 -16.66 -8.80
CA ARG A 143 22.88 -17.75 -9.24
C ARG A 143 22.36 -18.66 -10.36
N ALA A 144 22.61 -18.21 -11.60
CA ALA A 144 23.30 -19.08 -12.55
C ALA A 144 24.81 -18.79 -12.39
N PRO A 145 25.67 -19.79 -12.10
CA PRO A 145 27.11 -19.62 -12.28
C PRO A 145 27.44 -19.59 -13.79
N PRO A 146 28.61 -19.05 -14.18
CA PRO A 146 29.02 -18.90 -15.57
C PRO A 146 29.11 -20.23 -16.33
#